data_AF-A0A059AWT6-F1
#
_entry.id   AF-A0A059AWT6-F1
#
_cell.length_a   1.000
_cell.length_b   1.000
_cell.length_c   1.000
_cell.angle_alpha   90.00
_cell.angle_beta   90.00
_cell.angle_gamma   90.00
#
_symmetry.space_group_name_H-M   'P 1'
#
loop_
_entity.id
_entity.type
_entity.pdbx_description
1 polymer ?
#
loop_
_entity_poly.entity_id
_entity_poly.type
_entity_poly.pdbx_seq_one_letter_code
_entity_poly.pdbx_strand_id
1 'polypeptide(L)'
;MKVQGNGGAANTLTCLSRLGVRTRLISKIADDNPGKSILEELTADGVDTSFLMVVKDGQTPFSYVIVNQSTKVRTSIFTPGFPVMEPADISQIDLKSALIGARFVYFDARHTDTAIVVAQEAAGQNIPILLDAEKESSGLDSLLLLTDYVICSAKFLQAWTGASSLPSALISILLRLPKLKFAIMTLGELGCLMLERSSDAENPLMEEEDADSLLHSLEQKMDESVATPMCIPSVMCFSNRRKKSMLVCVIIVFKAS
;
A
#
# COMPACT_ATOMS: atom_id res chain seq x y z
N MET A 1 30.17 -8.42 -0.50
CA MET A 1 28.98 -7.78 0.11
C MET A 1 28.41 -6.82 -0.92
N LYS A 2 27.11 -6.88 -1.22
CA LYS A 2 26.45 -5.96 -2.17
C LYS A 2 25.59 -4.97 -1.36
N VAL A 3 25.68 -3.68 -1.66
CA VAL A 3 24.88 -2.61 -1.05
C VAL A 3 23.97 -2.06 -2.14
N GLN A 4 22.70 -1.86 -1.82
CA GLN A 4 21.65 -1.35 -2.71
C GLN A 4 20.63 -0.56 -1.87
N GLY A 5 20.01 0.46 -2.47
CA GLY A 5 18.84 1.13 -1.91
C GLY A 5 17.68 0.16 -1.65
N ASN A 6 16.89 0.45 -0.62
CA ASN A 6 15.67 -0.28 -0.27
C ASN A 6 14.72 0.64 0.51
N GLY A 7 13.44 0.25 0.59
CA GLY A 7 12.39 0.96 1.32
C GLY A 7 11.07 0.88 0.57
N GLY A 8 9.95 0.69 1.27
CA GLY A 8 8.64 0.52 0.61
C GLY A 8 8.28 1.71 -0.26
N ALA A 9 8.33 2.92 0.32
CA ALA A 9 8.11 4.16 -0.41
C ALA A 9 9.15 4.38 -1.52
N ALA A 10 10.45 4.25 -1.21
CA ALA A 10 11.53 4.45 -2.17
C ALA A 10 11.40 3.54 -3.42
N ASN A 11 11.22 2.24 -3.21
CA ASN A 11 11.07 1.27 -4.29
C ASN A 11 9.84 1.56 -5.16
N THR A 12 8.72 1.94 -4.52
CA THR A 12 7.47 2.29 -5.22
C THR A 12 7.67 3.52 -6.10
N LEU A 13 8.28 4.59 -5.57
CA LEU A 13 8.51 5.81 -6.33
C LEU A 13 9.55 5.63 -7.43
N THR A 14 10.60 4.83 -7.22
CA THR A 14 11.55 4.43 -8.27
C THR A 14 10.84 3.71 -9.41
N CYS A 15 9.97 2.74 -9.11
CA CYS A 15 9.19 2.02 -10.11
C CYS A 15 8.31 2.98 -10.93
N LEU A 16 7.53 3.82 -10.24
CA LEU A 16 6.65 4.82 -10.87
C LEU A 16 7.42 5.81 -11.74
N SER A 17 8.60 6.27 -11.28
CA SER A 17 9.44 7.21 -12.02
C SER A 17 9.99 6.60 -13.31
N ARG A 18 10.42 5.33 -13.25
CA ARG A 18 10.83 4.56 -14.44
C ARG A 18 9.69 4.33 -15.43
N LEU A 19 8.44 4.34 -14.97
CA LEU A 19 7.23 4.30 -15.81
C LEU A 19 6.79 5.68 -16.31
N GLY A 20 7.55 6.74 -16.05
CA GLY A 20 7.27 8.10 -16.51
C GLY A 20 6.32 8.90 -15.62
N VAL A 21 5.99 8.40 -14.43
CA VAL A 21 5.18 9.15 -13.45
C VAL A 21 6.09 10.10 -12.67
N ARG A 22 5.70 11.37 -12.56
CA ARG A 22 6.42 12.32 -11.70
C ARG A 22 6.18 11.96 -10.24
N THR A 23 7.25 11.67 -9.51
CA THR A 23 7.19 11.31 -8.09
C THR A 23 8.00 12.26 -7.24
N ARG A 24 7.68 12.30 -5.94
CA ARG A 24 8.39 13.08 -4.92
C ARG A 24 8.41 12.29 -3.63
N LEU A 25 9.56 12.25 -2.97
CA LEU A 25 9.74 11.56 -1.70
C LEU A 25 9.83 12.55 -0.54
N ILE A 26 8.99 12.36 0.47
CA ILE A 26 9.12 12.98 1.79
C ILE A 26 9.62 11.90 2.74
N SER A 27 10.87 12.01 3.19
CA SER A 27 11.49 11.05 4.11
C SER A 27 12.71 11.68 4.79
N LYS A 28 13.48 10.87 5.54
CA LYS A 28 14.63 11.32 6.33
C LYS A 28 15.80 10.35 6.16
N ILE A 29 16.96 10.89 5.82
CA ILE A 29 18.26 10.20 5.74
C ILE A 29 19.31 10.97 6.55
N ALA A 30 20.46 10.36 6.83
CA ALA A 30 21.61 11.05 7.41
C ALA A 30 22.60 11.53 6.34
N ASP A 31 23.52 12.41 6.72
CA ASP A 31 24.64 12.89 5.89
C ASP A 31 25.81 11.90 5.77
N ASP A 32 25.54 10.63 6.04
CA ASP A 32 26.47 9.50 5.95
C ASP A 32 26.60 8.95 4.52
N ASN A 33 27.53 8.02 4.32
CA ASN A 33 27.74 7.42 2.99
C ASN A 33 26.50 6.68 2.46
N PRO A 34 25.77 5.86 3.24
CA PRO A 34 24.52 5.26 2.79
C PRO A 34 23.47 6.29 2.37
N GLY A 35 23.29 7.38 3.13
CA GLY A 35 22.34 8.44 2.79
C GLY A 35 22.67 9.11 1.46
N LYS A 36 23.95 9.42 1.21
CA LYS A 36 24.41 9.96 -0.07
C LYS A 36 24.13 8.99 -1.23
N SER A 37 24.43 7.71 -1.08
CA SER A 37 24.15 6.71 -2.12
C SER A 37 22.65 6.56 -2.41
N ILE A 38 21.79 6.59 -1.38
CA ILE A 38 20.33 6.57 -1.56
C ILE A 38 19.86 7.80 -2.35
N LEU A 39 20.37 8.98 -2.00
CA LEU A 39 20.02 10.23 -2.69
C LEU A 39 20.44 10.20 -4.16
N GLU A 40 21.65 9.71 -4.46
CA GLU A 40 22.14 9.52 -5.83
C GLU A 40 21.28 8.54 -6.62
N GLU A 41 20.96 7.37 -6.06
CA GLU A 41 20.12 6.34 -6.70
C GLU A 41 18.71 6.87 -7.01
N LEU A 42 18.05 7.50 -6.04
CA LEU A 42 16.71 8.07 -6.21
C LEU A 42 16.68 9.16 -7.29
N THR A 43 17.67 10.05 -7.28
CA THR A 43 17.77 11.15 -8.25
C THR A 43 18.04 10.61 -9.66
N ALA A 44 18.89 9.60 -9.79
CA ALA A 44 19.17 8.94 -11.06
C ALA A 44 17.94 8.24 -11.66
N ASP A 45 17.04 7.73 -10.82
CA ASP A 45 15.75 7.14 -11.22
C ASP A 45 14.66 8.18 -11.49
N GLY A 46 14.93 9.48 -11.30
CA GLY A 46 13.98 10.57 -11.57
C GLY A 46 12.99 10.87 -10.45
N VAL A 47 13.26 10.40 -9.22
CA VAL A 47 12.46 10.74 -8.04
C VAL A 47 12.84 12.15 -7.56
N ASP A 48 11.85 13.03 -7.34
CA ASP A 48 12.08 14.35 -6.74
C ASP A 48 12.41 14.20 -5.25
N THR A 49 13.64 14.55 -4.89
CA THR A 49 14.20 14.45 -3.53
C THR A 49 14.27 15.81 -2.82
N SER A 50 13.62 16.86 -3.34
CA SER A 50 13.67 18.21 -2.74
C SER A 50 13.10 18.30 -1.33
N PHE A 51 12.32 17.30 -0.91
CA PHE A 51 11.72 17.19 0.44
C PHE A 51 12.31 16.03 1.26
N LEU A 52 13.44 15.48 0.81
CA LEU A 52 14.20 14.51 1.59
C LEU A 52 15.05 15.25 2.63
N MET A 53 14.75 15.05 3.91
CA MET A 53 15.54 15.65 4.99
C MET A 53 16.86 14.91 5.16
N VAL A 54 17.95 15.69 5.27
CA VAL A 54 19.28 15.18 5.55
C VAL A 54 19.70 15.68 6.93
N VAL A 55 19.77 14.77 7.91
CA VAL A 55 20.22 15.09 9.27
C VAL A 55 21.73 14.95 9.40
N LYS A 56 22.34 15.90 10.10
CA LYS A 56 23.76 15.85 10.48
C LYS A 56 23.98 14.91 11.65
N ASP A 57 25.16 14.30 11.70
CA ASP A 57 25.61 13.44 12.80
C ASP A 57 24.63 12.28 13.08
N GLY A 58 23.92 11.84 12.03
CA GLY A 58 22.93 10.78 12.09
C GLY A 58 23.42 9.44 11.54
N GLN A 59 22.48 8.50 11.45
CA GLN A 59 22.66 7.22 10.79
C GLN A 59 21.45 6.94 9.89
N THR A 60 21.71 6.68 8.61
CA THR A 60 20.68 6.25 7.66
C THR A 60 20.23 4.81 8.00
N PRO A 61 18.93 4.49 7.98
CA PRO A 61 18.44 3.14 8.26
C PRO A 61 19.00 2.14 7.23
N PHE A 62 19.43 0.96 7.70
CA PHE A 62 19.90 -0.09 6.81
C PHE A 62 19.48 -1.48 7.31
N SER A 63 19.57 -2.48 6.44
CA SER A 63 19.33 -3.88 6.80
C SER A 63 20.47 -4.77 6.32
N TYR A 64 20.98 -5.62 7.20
CA TYR A 64 21.83 -6.74 6.79
C TYR A 64 20.95 -7.92 6.40
N VAL A 65 20.99 -8.30 5.12
CA VAL A 65 20.24 -9.45 4.59
C VAL A 65 21.21 -10.60 4.32
N ILE A 66 21.09 -11.67 5.10
CA ILE A 66 21.86 -12.89 4.97
C ILE A 66 21.00 -13.91 4.24
N VAL A 67 21.46 -14.38 3.07
CA VAL A 67 20.73 -15.36 2.25
C VAL A 67 21.46 -16.69 2.31
N ASN A 68 20.76 -17.73 2.78
CA ASN A 68 21.24 -19.10 2.67
C ASN A 68 20.88 -19.64 1.29
N GLN A 69 21.89 -19.87 0.45
CA GLN A 69 21.69 -20.33 -0.93
C GLN A 69 21.15 -21.76 -1.05
N SER A 70 21.41 -22.64 -0.06
CA SER A 70 20.95 -24.03 -0.11
C SER A 70 19.49 -24.15 0.33
N THR A 71 19.09 -23.41 1.38
CA THR A 71 17.71 -23.45 1.90
C THR A 71 16.79 -22.41 1.28
N LYS A 72 17.33 -21.44 0.53
CA LYS A 72 16.62 -20.26 0.00
C LYS A 72 15.97 -19.38 1.06
N VAL A 73 16.36 -19.53 2.33
CA VAL A 73 15.88 -18.70 3.44
C VAL A 73 16.74 -17.43 3.55
N ARG A 74 16.09 -16.30 3.84
CA ARG A 74 16.76 -15.03 4.17
C ARG A 74 16.54 -14.66 5.63
N THR A 75 17.58 -14.14 6.28
CA THR A 75 17.52 -13.50 7.60
C THR A 75 17.82 -12.02 7.41
N SER A 76 16.93 -11.15 7.91
CA SER A 76 17.11 -9.70 7.82
C SER A 76 17.29 -9.12 9.22
N ILE A 77 18.40 -8.41 9.43
CA ILE A 77 18.69 -7.67 10.66
C ILE A 77 18.53 -6.19 10.32
N PHE A 78 17.48 -5.56 10.85
CA PHE A 78 17.18 -4.15 10.60
C PHE A 78 17.83 -3.26 11.67
N THR A 79 18.58 -2.25 11.22
CA THR A 79 19.08 -1.18 12.06
C THR A 79 18.28 0.09 11.76
N PRO A 80 17.49 0.59 12.74
CA PRO A 80 16.77 1.85 12.58
C PRO A 80 17.72 3.02 12.32
N GLY A 81 17.24 4.01 11.59
CA GLY A 81 17.96 5.27 11.43
C GLY A 81 17.94 6.09 12.72
N PHE A 82 18.90 7.00 12.85
CA PHE A 82 19.01 7.91 13.98
C PHE A 82 19.32 9.35 13.52
N PRO A 83 18.63 10.36 14.07
CA PRO A 83 17.35 10.26 14.75
C PRO A 83 16.27 9.66 13.84
N VAL A 84 15.28 8.99 14.45
CA VAL A 84 14.10 8.50 13.73
C VAL A 84 13.32 9.68 13.16
N MET A 85 12.54 9.44 12.10
CA MET A 85 11.64 10.44 11.55
C MET A 85 10.40 10.57 12.45
N GLU A 86 10.12 11.79 12.89
CA GLU A 86 9.04 12.11 13.84
C GLU A 86 8.09 13.17 13.26
N PRO A 87 6.86 13.30 13.79
CA PRO A 87 5.92 14.33 13.37
C PRO A 87 6.49 15.76 13.37
N ALA A 88 7.38 16.07 14.31
CA ALA A 88 8.03 17.38 14.42
C ALA A 88 8.96 17.71 13.24
N ASP A 89 9.49 16.70 12.55
CA ASP A 89 10.28 16.89 11.33
C ASP A 89 9.38 17.38 10.18
N ILE A 90 8.16 16.83 10.09
CA ILE A 90 7.18 17.21 9.06
C ILE A 90 6.67 18.63 9.27
N SER A 91 6.48 19.05 10.52
CA SER A 91 6.06 20.42 10.86
C SER A 91 7.03 21.51 10.36
N GLN A 92 8.27 21.16 10.02
CA GLN A 92 9.26 22.07 9.45
C GLN A 92 9.14 22.20 7.92
N ILE A 93 8.38 21.30 7.29
CA ILE A 93 8.13 21.31 5.85
C ILE A 93 6.85 22.12 5.58
N ASP A 94 6.90 22.98 4.56
CA ASP A 94 5.68 23.53 3.98
C ASP A 94 4.95 22.41 3.19
N LEU A 95 4.13 21.63 3.89
CA LEU A 95 3.39 20.52 3.30
C LEU A 95 2.43 20.97 2.21
N LYS A 96 1.90 22.19 2.28
CA LYS A 96 1.05 22.73 1.22
C LYS A 96 1.82 22.77 -0.08
N SER A 97 3.00 23.39 -0.05
CA SER A 97 3.90 23.44 -1.20
C SER A 97 4.40 22.05 -1.62
N ALA A 98 4.71 21.18 -0.67
CA ALA A 98 5.19 19.82 -0.95
C ALA A 98 4.18 18.96 -1.71
N LEU A 99 2.89 19.19 -1.48
CA LEU A 99 1.79 18.46 -2.11
C LEU A 99 1.24 19.12 -3.38
N ILE A 100 1.73 20.30 -3.78
CA ILE A 100 1.27 20.98 -5.00
C ILE A 100 1.42 20.06 -6.22
N GLY A 101 0.30 19.88 -6.93
CA GLY A 101 0.23 19.10 -8.16
C GLY A 101 0.24 17.58 -7.95
N ALA A 102 0.26 17.11 -6.70
CA ALA A 102 0.13 15.69 -6.39
C ALA A 102 -1.29 15.22 -6.71
N ARG A 103 -1.40 14.10 -7.45
CA ARG A 103 -2.68 13.44 -7.73
C ARG A 103 -3.02 12.34 -6.74
N PHE A 104 -2.01 11.88 -5.99
CA PHE A 104 -2.10 10.84 -4.98
C PHE A 104 -1.00 11.07 -3.95
N VAL A 105 -1.26 10.66 -2.70
CA VAL A 105 -0.22 10.46 -1.67
C VAL A 105 -0.16 8.98 -1.32
N TYR A 106 1.06 8.44 -1.30
CA TYR A 106 1.34 7.03 -1.01
C TYR A 106 2.05 6.88 0.34
N PHE A 107 1.64 5.89 1.14
CA PHE A 107 2.28 5.54 2.40
C PHE A 107 2.60 4.04 2.45
N ASP A 108 3.77 3.67 2.98
CA ASP A 108 4.21 2.28 3.16
C ASP A 108 4.02 1.75 4.60
N ALA A 109 3.21 2.47 5.40
CA ALA A 109 2.88 2.16 6.80
C ALA A 109 4.09 2.02 7.76
N ARG A 110 5.28 2.56 7.44
CA ARG A 110 6.48 2.44 8.28
C ARG A 110 6.56 3.46 9.42
N HIS A 111 6.27 4.72 9.13
CA HIS A 111 6.34 5.85 10.06
C HIS A 111 4.94 6.45 10.23
N THR A 112 4.02 5.69 10.84
CA THR A 112 2.59 5.99 10.92
C THR A 112 2.28 7.35 11.53
N ASP A 113 2.89 7.72 12.66
CA ASP A 113 2.63 9.01 13.31
C ASP A 113 2.97 10.19 12.40
N THR A 114 4.11 10.11 11.72
CA THR A 114 4.59 11.08 10.73
C THR A 114 3.69 11.08 9.48
N ALA A 115 3.29 9.90 9.01
CA ALA A 115 2.40 9.73 7.86
C ALA A 115 1.01 10.34 8.10
N ILE A 116 0.49 10.26 9.34
CA ILE A 116 -0.81 10.86 9.71
C ILE A 116 -0.79 12.38 9.50
N VAL A 117 0.31 13.07 9.83
CA VAL A 117 0.42 14.52 9.62
C VAL A 117 0.32 14.86 8.12
N VAL A 118 1.03 14.12 7.28
CA VAL A 118 0.98 14.30 5.82
C VAL A 118 -0.40 13.93 5.26
N ALA A 119 -1.01 12.84 5.76
CA ALA A 119 -2.32 12.37 5.36
C ALA A 119 -3.43 13.38 5.71
N GLN A 120 -3.33 14.06 6.85
CA GLN A 120 -4.28 15.11 7.24
C GLN A 120 -4.23 16.29 6.28
N GLU A 121 -3.03 16.75 5.91
CA GLU A 121 -2.88 17.84 4.93
C GLU A 121 -3.39 17.40 3.54
N ALA A 122 -3.03 16.20 3.09
CA ALA A 122 -3.50 15.65 1.82
C ALA A 122 -5.04 15.55 1.78
N ALA A 123 -5.66 15.06 2.86
CA ALA A 123 -7.11 15.01 2.99
C ALA A 123 -7.74 16.40 2.98
N GLY A 124 -7.12 17.39 3.65
CA GLY A 124 -7.56 18.79 3.62
C GLY A 124 -7.52 19.42 2.23
N GLN A 125 -6.62 18.95 1.36
CA GLN A 125 -6.52 19.36 -0.04
C GLN A 125 -7.32 18.46 -1.01
N ASN A 126 -8.08 17.49 -0.51
CA ASN A 126 -8.80 16.48 -1.29
C ASN A 126 -7.89 15.66 -2.22
N ILE A 127 -6.64 15.45 -1.84
CA ILE A 127 -5.71 14.57 -2.55
C ILE A 127 -5.98 13.14 -2.11
N PRO A 128 -6.29 12.21 -3.03
CA PRO A 128 -6.54 10.82 -2.67
C PRO A 128 -5.33 10.14 -2.02
N ILE A 129 -5.61 9.32 -1.01
CA ILE A 129 -4.58 8.62 -0.23
C ILE A 129 -4.61 7.13 -0.54
N LEU A 130 -3.44 6.59 -0.92
CA LEU A 130 -3.18 5.17 -1.07
C LEU A 130 -2.25 4.69 0.05
N LEU A 131 -2.69 3.69 0.79
CA LEU A 131 -1.88 3.04 1.83
C LEU A 131 -1.51 1.62 1.42
N ASP A 132 -0.22 1.30 1.47
CA ASP A 132 0.29 -0.06 1.42
C ASP A 132 0.52 -0.57 2.86
N ALA A 133 -0.32 -1.51 3.29
CA ALA A 133 -0.38 -2.03 4.66
C ALA A 133 0.03 -3.50 4.71
N GLU A 134 1.28 -3.75 5.12
CA GLU A 134 1.84 -5.11 5.21
C GLU A 134 1.87 -5.68 6.63
N LYS A 135 1.78 -4.81 7.65
CA LYS A 135 1.88 -5.23 9.05
C LYS A 135 1.15 -4.26 9.97
N GLU A 136 0.50 -4.81 10.99
CA GLU A 136 -0.02 -4.01 12.10
C GLU A 136 1.10 -3.25 12.81
N SER A 137 0.82 -1.99 13.12
CA SER A 137 1.70 -1.09 13.85
C SER A 137 0.88 -0.06 14.62
N SER A 138 1.50 0.57 15.62
CA SER A 138 0.86 1.67 16.35
C SER A 138 0.46 2.78 15.38
N GLY A 139 -0.74 3.32 15.52
CA GLY A 139 -1.24 4.42 14.67
C GLY A 139 -1.75 4.02 13.29
N LEU A 140 -1.62 2.75 12.88
CA LEU A 140 -2.10 2.30 11.56
C LEU A 140 -3.60 2.52 11.37
N ASP A 141 -4.41 2.24 12.40
CA ASP A 141 -5.87 2.45 12.36
C ASP A 141 -6.25 3.90 12.08
N SER A 142 -5.52 4.84 12.69
CA SER A 142 -5.72 6.28 12.46
C SER A 142 -5.39 6.68 11.01
N LEU A 143 -4.35 6.08 10.43
CA LEU A 143 -3.98 6.32 9.03
C LEU A 143 -5.00 5.67 8.07
N LEU A 144 -5.49 4.47 8.39
CA LEU A 144 -6.55 3.79 7.63
C LEU A 144 -7.84 4.61 7.55
N LEU A 145 -8.23 5.29 8.64
CA LEU A 145 -9.41 6.17 8.65
C LEU A 145 -9.30 7.36 7.67
N LEU A 146 -8.08 7.79 7.35
CA LEU A 146 -7.82 8.86 6.38
C LEU A 146 -7.68 8.36 4.95
N THR A 147 -7.63 7.05 4.71
CA THR A 147 -7.23 6.46 3.44
C THR A 147 -8.40 6.29 2.47
N ASP A 148 -8.16 6.53 1.17
CA ASP A 148 -9.14 6.33 0.09
C ASP A 148 -9.00 4.95 -0.57
N TYR A 149 -7.77 4.42 -0.61
CA TYR A 149 -7.43 3.14 -1.23
C TYR A 149 -6.41 2.36 -0.42
N VAL A 150 -6.57 1.06 -0.29
CA VAL A 150 -5.65 0.18 0.44
C VAL A 150 -5.12 -0.91 -0.48
N ILE A 151 -3.82 -1.15 -0.41
CA ILE A 151 -3.17 -2.39 -0.84
C ILE A 151 -2.64 -3.07 0.41
N CYS A 152 -2.80 -4.38 0.53
CA CYS A 152 -2.32 -5.13 1.69
C CYS A 152 -2.10 -6.60 1.35
N SER A 153 -1.36 -7.33 2.18
CA SER A 153 -1.25 -8.78 2.04
C SER A 153 -2.43 -9.52 2.69
N ALA A 154 -2.77 -10.70 2.18
CA ALA A 154 -3.80 -11.56 2.77
C ALA A 154 -3.56 -11.84 4.27
N LYS A 155 -2.30 -12.08 4.64
CA LYS A 155 -1.91 -12.33 6.03
C LYS A 155 -2.23 -11.15 6.93
N PHE A 156 -1.89 -9.93 6.49
CA PHE A 156 -2.22 -8.72 7.24
C PHE A 156 -3.74 -8.57 7.37
N LEU A 157 -4.46 -8.68 6.25
CA LEU A 157 -5.88 -8.37 6.23
C LEU A 157 -6.70 -9.35 7.07
N GLN A 158 -6.36 -10.64 7.05
CA GLN A 158 -7.02 -11.63 7.90
C GLN A 158 -6.73 -11.39 9.39
N ALA A 159 -5.49 -11.06 9.75
CA ALA A 159 -5.13 -10.76 11.14
C ALA A 159 -5.89 -9.52 11.66
N TRP A 160 -5.89 -8.43 10.90
CA TRP A 160 -6.52 -7.17 11.28
C TRP A 160 -8.05 -7.28 11.34
N THR A 161 -8.66 -8.03 10.43
CA THR A 161 -10.13 -8.21 10.41
C THR A 161 -10.60 -9.31 11.36
N GLY A 162 -9.78 -10.31 11.67
CA GLY A 162 -10.20 -11.53 12.36
C GLY A 162 -11.19 -12.39 11.56
N ALA A 163 -11.28 -12.17 10.24
CA ALA A 163 -12.23 -12.87 9.38
C ALA A 163 -11.79 -14.31 9.08
N SER A 164 -12.76 -15.20 8.86
CA SER A 164 -12.53 -16.63 8.63
C SER A 164 -12.12 -16.98 7.20
N SER A 165 -12.33 -16.08 6.24
CA SER A 165 -11.99 -16.28 4.82
C SER A 165 -11.43 -15.00 4.18
N LEU A 166 -10.79 -15.14 3.02
CA LEU A 166 -10.22 -14.02 2.26
C LEU A 166 -11.30 -13.05 1.75
N PRO A 167 -12.43 -13.49 1.15
CA PRO A 167 -13.52 -12.60 0.76
C PRO A 167 -14.14 -11.87 1.96
N SER A 168 -14.38 -12.58 3.07
CA SER A 168 -14.95 -11.97 4.26
C SER A 168 -14.01 -10.93 4.90
N ALA A 169 -12.69 -11.10 4.78
CA ALA A 169 -11.70 -10.11 5.19
C ALA A 169 -11.80 -8.81 4.35
N LEU A 170 -11.86 -8.93 3.02
CA LEU A 170 -12.05 -7.77 2.12
C LEU A 170 -13.36 -7.03 2.40
N ILE A 171 -14.46 -7.76 2.59
CA ILE A 171 -15.76 -7.15 2.95
C ILE A 171 -15.65 -6.43 4.30
N SER A 172 -15.00 -7.06 5.29
CA SER A 172 -14.86 -6.50 6.64
C SER A 172 -14.10 -5.17 6.65
N ILE A 173 -13.02 -5.02 5.88
CA ILE A 173 -12.27 -3.75 5.83
C ILE A 173 -13.08 -2.63 5.19
N LEU A 174 -13.80 -2.87 4.08
CA LEU A 174 -14.69 -1.86 3.50
C LEU A 174 -15.85 -1.50 4.45
N LEU A 175 -16.37 -2.45 5.24
CA LEU A 175 -17.42 -2.17 6.22
C LEU A 175 -16.92 -1.36 7.43
N ARG A 176 -15.66 -1.58 7.84
CA ARG A 176 -15.03 -0.86 8.96
C ARG A 176 -14.53 0.53 8.56
N LEU A 177 -14.20 0.74 7.28
CA LEU A 177 -13.64 1.99 6.74
C LEU A 177 -14.57 2.58 5.68
N PRO A 178 -15.60 3.38 6.05
CA PRO A 178 -16.57 3.92 5.11
C PRO A 178 -15.99 4.83 4.02
N LYS A 179 -14.85 5.50 4.30
CA LYS A 179 -14.14 6.35 3.34
C LYS A 179 -13.50 5.54 2.20
N LEU A 180 -13.12 4.28 2.48
CA LEU A 180 -12.39 3.44 1.54
C LEU A 180 -13.24 3.15 0.30
N LYS A 181 -12.67 3.46 -0.87
CA LYS A 181 -13.29 3.28 -2.18
C LYS A 181 -12.99 1.90 -2.75
N PHE A 182 -11.75 1.42 -2.66
CA PHE A 182 -11.43 0.02 -2.92
C PHE A 182 -10.32 -0.50 -2.00
N ALA A 183 -10.27 -1.81 -1.83
CA ALA A 183 -9.18 -2.54 -1.22
C ALA A 183 -8.63 -3.58 -2.19
N ILE A 184 -7.30 -3.70 -2.26
CA ILE A 184 -6.58 -4.76 -2.95
C ILE A 184 -5.86 -5.61 -1.91
N MET A 185 -5.99 -6.91 -2.03
CA MET A 185 -5.33 -7.90 -1.20
C MET A 185 -4.42 -8.76 -2.07
N THR A 186 -3.11 -8.66 -1.86
CA THR A 186 -2.10 -9.46 -2.57
C THR A 186 -2.01 -10.88 -2.00
N LEU A 187 -1.81 -11.84 -2.91
CA LEU A 187 -1.79 -13.29 -2.69
C LEU A 187 -0.46 -13.93 -3.17
N GLY A 188 0.59 -13.13 -3.37
CA GLY A 188 1.88 -13.60 -3.87
C GLY A 188 1.79 -14.12 -5.30
N GLU A 189 2.20 -15.36 -5.53
CA GLU A 189 2.16 -16.01 -6.86
C GLU A 189 0.74 -16.20 -7.41
N LEU A 190 -0.27 -16.17 -6.54
CA LEU A 190 -1.68 -16.25 -6.92
C LEU A 190 -2.27 -14.88 -7.31
N GLY A 191 -1.48 -13.81 -7.24
CA GLY A 191 -1.88 -12.48 -7.68
C GLY A 191 -2.48 -11.61 -6.60
N CYS A 192 -3.70 -11.12 -6.82
CA CYS A 192 -4.43 -10.34 -5.82
C CYS A 192 -5.94 -10.54 -5.98
N LEU A 193 -6.70 -10.02 -5.02
CA LEU A 193 -8.15 -9.82 -5.12
C LEU A 193 -8.43 -8.34 -4.87
N MET A 194 -9.37 -7.76 -5.61
CA MET A 194 -9.80 -6.39 -5.40
C MET A 194 -11.28 -6.37 -5.01
N LEU A 195 -11.66 -5.43 -4.15
CA LEU A 195 -13.04 -5.16 -3.82
C LEU A 195 -13.27 -3.65 -3.83
N GLU A 196 -14.19 -3.21 -4.67
CA GLU A 196 -14.54 -1.80 -4.84
C GLU A 196 -15.93 -1.51 -4.27
N ARG A 197 -16.11 -0.30 -3.75
CA ARG A 197 -17.41 0.17 -3.29
C ARG A 197 -18.17 0.72 -4.48
N SER A 198 -19.41 0.24 -4.68
CA SER A 198 -20.30 0.83 -5.68
C SER A 198 -20.69 2.26 -5.30
N SER A 199 -20.59 3.18 -6.26
CA SER A 199 -21.21 4.51 -6.17
C SER A 199 -22.71 4.48 -6.46
N ASP A 200 -23.19 3.43 -7.13
CA ASP A 200 -24.53 3.39 -7.69
C ASP A 200 -25.48 2.70 -6.71
N ALA A 201 -26.26 3.53 -6.00
CA ALA A 201 -27.39 3.11 -5.18
C ALA A 201 -28.61 2.66 -6.01
N GLU A 202 -28.51 2.61 -7.34
CA GLU A 202 -29.66 2.62 -8.25
C GLU A 202 -29.94 1.31 -9.00
N ASN A 203 -29.20 0.22 -8.78
CA ASN A 203 -29.49 -1.04 -9.49
C ASN A 203 -29.90 -2.20 -8.56
N PRO A 204 -31.12 -2.17 -7.98
CA PRO A 204 -31.63 -3.16 -7.02
C PRO A 204 -31.90 -4.57 -7.60
N LEU A 205 -31.45 -4.87 -8.82
CA LEU A 205 -31.71 -6.12 -9.54
C LEU A 205 -30.51 -7.08 -9.59
N MET A 206 -29.43 -6.81 -8.87
CA MET A 206 -28.29 -7.74 -8.84
C MET A 206 -28.56 -8.91 -7.89
N GLU A 207 -28.33 -10.13 -8.37
CA GLU A 207 -28.41 -11.36 -7.58
C GLU A 207 -27.41 -11.32 -6.42
N GLU A 208 -27.86 -11.70 -5.23
CA GLU A 208 -27.02 -11.84 -4.04
C GLU A 208 -26.38 -13.25 -4.04
N GLU A 209 -25.06 -13.32 -4.12
CA GLU A 209 -24.30 -14.58 -3.97
C GLU A 209 -23.52 -14.58 -2.65
N ASP A 210 -23.09 -15.75 -2.19
CA ASP A 210 -22.11 -15.85 -1.10
C ASP A 210 -20.70 -15.48 -1.60
N ALA A 211 -19.92 -14.77 -0.79
CA ALA A 211 -18.65 -14.21 -1.23
C ALA A 211 -17.57 -15.26 -1.50
N ASP A 212 -17.57 -16.35 -0.73
CA ASP A 212 -16.67 -17.48 -0.93
C ASP A 212 -17.06 -18.28 -2.18
N SER A 213 -18.36 -18.44 -2.42
CA SER A 213 -18.90 -19.10 -3.62
C SER A 213 -18.56 -18.35 -4.91
N LEU A 214 -18.69 -17.02 -4.92
CA LEU A 214 -18.31 -16.20 -6.07
C LEU A 214 -16.81 -16.29 -6.35
N LEU A 215 -15.96 -16.20 -5.32
CA LEU A 215 -14.52 -16.31 -5.49
C LEU A 215 -14.16 -17.65 -6.15
N HIS A 216 -14.72 -18.75 -5.63
CA HIS A 216 -14.51 -20.07 -6.23
C HIS A 216 -14.98 -20.11 -7.69
N SER A 217 -16.13 -19.52 -8.02
CA SER A 217 -16.63 -19.43 -9.41
C SER A 217 -15.69 -18.65 -10.34
N LEU A 218 -15.07 -17.57 -9.85
CA LEU A 218 -14.11 -16.77 -10.61
C LEU A 218 -12.77 -17.49 -10.78
N GLU A 219 -12.29 -18.21 -9.77
CA GLU A 219 -11.09 -19.04 -9.85
C GLU A 219 -11.25 -20.15 -10.91
N GLN A 220 -12.44 -20.74 -11.05
CA GLN A 220 -12.70 -21.75 -12.09
C GLN A 220 -12.72 -21.19 -13.53
N LYS A 221 -12.88 -19.86 -13.69
CA LYS A 221 -12.79 -19.20 -14.99
C LYS A 221 -11.36 -18.86 -15.40
N MET A 222 -10.40 -19.07 -14.50
CA MET A 222 -9.02 -18.71 -14.72
C MET A 222 -8.34 -19.73 -15.62
N ASP A 223 -7.81 -19.27 -16.76
CA ASP A 223 -7.05 -20.11 -17.68
C ASP A 223 -5.58 -20.18 -17.23
N GLU A 224 -5.19 -21.29 -16.61
CA GLU A 224 -3.82 -21.51 -16.14
C GLU A 224 -2.79 -21.68 -17.28
N SER A 225 -3.24 -21.85 -18.52
CA SER A 225 -2.36 -22.01 -19.68
C SER A 225 -1.83 -20.67 -20.24
N VAL A 226 -2.41 -19.54 -19.78
CA VAL A 226 -2.07 -18.20 -20.27
C VAL A 226 -1.02 -17.56 -19.36
N ALA A 227 0.15 -17.26 -19.92
CA ALA A 227 1.26 -16.62 -19.19
C ALA A 227 1.09 -15.10 -18.97
N THR A 228 0.07 -14.48 -19.58
CA THR A 228 -0.20 -13.05 -19.45
C THR A 228 -1.12 -12.76 -18.26
N PRO A 229 -0.91 -11.67 -17.51
CA PRO A 229 -1.81 -11.29 -16.41
C PRO A 229 -3.26 -11.15 -16.89
N MET A 230 -4.19 -11.80 -16.21
CA MET A 230 -5.62 -11.80 -16.54
C MET A 230 -6.40 -10.92 -15.56
N CYS A 231 -7.48 -10.30 -16.03
CA CYS A 231 -8.45 -9.61 -15.18
C CYS A 231 -9.81 -10.24 -15.40
N ILE A 232 -10.40 -10.82 -14.35
CA ILE A 232 -11.72 -11.47 -14.40
C ILE A 232 -12.70 -10.65 -13.55
N PRO A 233 -13.36 -9.63 -14.12
CA PRO A 233 -14.34 -8.87 -13.36
C PRO A 233 -15.57 -9.73 -13.04
N SER A 234 -16.19 -9.50 -11.88
CA SER A 234 -17.56 -9.94 -11.61
C SER A 234 -18.50 -8.75 -11.72
N VAL A 235 -19.76 -9.02 -12.09
CA VAL A 235 -20.85 -8.04 -12.17
C VAL A 235 -21.85 -8.26 -11.02
N MET A 236 -21.42 -8.91 -9.93
CA MET A 236 -22.30 -9.27 -8.81
C MET A 236 -22.08 -8.39 -7.58
N CYS A 237 -23.19 -8.17 -6.85
CA CYS A 237 -23.21 -7.41 -5.61
C CYS A 237 -23.37 -8.32 -4.39
N PHE A 238 -22.70 -7.97 -3.30
CA PHE A 238 -22.94 -8.59 -2.01
C PHE A 238 -23.79 -7.70 -1.10
N SER A 239 -24.67 -8.35 -0.34
CA SER A 239 -25.48 -7.76 0.71
C SER A 239 -25.14 -8.45 2.02
N ASN A 240 -24.64 -7.70 2.99
CA ASN A 240 -24.52 -8.22 4.35
C ASN A 240 -25.92 -8.20 4.97
N ARG A 241 -26.48 -9.37 5.31
CA ARG A 241 -27.84 -9.52 5.88
C ARG A 241 -28.12 -8.62 7.10
N ARG A 242 -27.10 -8.05 7.75
CA ARG A 242 -27.23 -7.11 8.88
C ARG A 242 -27.13 -5.61 8.54
N LYS A 243 -26.54 -5.22 7.41
CA LYS A 243 -26.36 -3.81 7.01
C LYS A 243 -26.50 -3.73 5.49
N LYS A 244 -27.60 -3.12 5.01
CA LYS A 244 -27.92 -2.89 3.59
C LYS A 244 -26.84 -2.04 2.91
N SER A 245 -25.72 -2.64 2.56
CA SER A 245 -24.60 -2.01 1.86
C SER A 245 -24.33 -2.85 0.62
N MET A 246 -24.58 -2.27 -0.55
CA MET A 246 -24.36 -2.91 -1.84
C MET A 246 -22.88 -2.77 -2.19
N LEU A 247 -22.16 -3.89 -2.28
CA LEU A 247 -20.73 -3.92 -2.58
C LEU A 247 -20.56 -4.63 -3.92
N VAL A 248 -20.16 -3.89 -4.97
CA VAL A 248 -19.88 -4.49 -6.29
C VAL A 248 -18.50 -5.12 -6.25
N CYS A 249 -18.42 -6.42 -6.54
CA CYS A 249 -17.18 -7.16 -6.45
C CYS A 249 -16.47 -7.21 -7.81
N VAL A 250 -15.25 -6.67 -7.90
CA VAL A 250 -14.37 -6.90 -9.06
C VAL A 250 -13.14 -7.64 -8.57
N ILE A 251 -13.21 -8.98 -8.51
CA ILE A 251 -12.06 -9.79 -8.11
C ILE A 251 -11.07 -9.87 -9.26
N ILE A 252 -10.03 -9.04 -9.24
CA ILE A 252 -8.99 -9.08 -10.26
C ILE A 252 -7.85 -10.01 -9.83
N VAL A 253 -7.81 -11.23 -10.37
CA VAL A 253 -6.74 -12.21 -10.11
C VAL A 253 -5.56 -12.02 -11.06
N PHE A 254 -4.49 -11.37 -10.59
CA PHE A 254 -3.27 -11.15 -11.38
C PHE A 254 -2.20 -12.23 -11.17
N LYS A 255 -2.17 -13.32 -11.94
CA LYS A 255 -1.03 -14.25 -11.87
C LYS A 255 0.21 -13.63 -12.51
N ALA A 256 1.26 -13.39 -11.73
CA ALA A 256 2.57 -13.02 -12.25
C ALA A 256 3.36 -14.29 -12.59
N SER A 257 3.98 -14.31 -13.78
CA SER A 257 4.81 -15.42 -14.27
C SER A 257 6.06 -15.66 -13.42
#